data_AF-A0A7R9LA82-F1
#
_entry.id   AF-A0A7R9LA82-F1
#
_cell.length_a   1.000
_cell.length_b   1.000
_cell.length_c   1.000
_cell.angle_alpha   90.00
_cell.angle_beta   90.00
_cell.angle_gamma   90.00
#
_symmetry.space_group_name_H-M   'P 1'
#
loop_
_entity.id
_entity.type
_entity.pdbx_description
1 polymer ?
#
loop_
_entity_poly.entity_id
_entity_poly.type
_entity_poly.pdbx_seq_one_letter_code
_entity_poly.pdbx_strand_id
1 'polypeptide(L)'
;MRQNVFIVSAPIVWKGIDSLTPVWIDSSGDTPKTLYFIDVNDCQLYECVRQTNKFQSFFLQNTVISDGNYYVFTPVDVVFIILPFVLKKRRQFHSLFEILSDVLVDKGMVPKMAASLDPQIISAIVDIKYINEEMYVRYNSQKTMEWLSIKIDNTVEALSRNQINVSSSGCKVSGYKTGKEDITQEKG
;
A
#
# COMPACT_ATOMS: atom_id res chain seq x y z
N MET A 1 28.90 -2.45 1.11
CA MET A 1 27.74 -1.68 0.58
C MET A 1 26.52 -2.58 0.70
N ARG A 2 25.40 -2.11 1.25
CA ARG A 2 24.18 -2.93 1.40
C ARG A 2 23.34 -2.80 0.12
N GLN A 3 22.99 -3.93 -0.49
CA GLN A 3 22.11 -4.00 -1.66
C GLN A 3 20.72 -4.45 -1.21
N ASN A 4 19.68 -3.86 -1.80
CA ASN A 4 18.28 -4.20 -1.54
C ASN A 4 17.60 -4.59 -2.86
N VAL A 5 16.72 -5.57 -2.83
CA VAL A 5 15.94 -6.01 -4.00
C VAL A 5 14.55 -5.39 -3.93
N PHE A 6 14.12 -4.74 -5.01
CA PHE A 6 12.82 -4.09 -5.12
C PHE A 6 12.01 -4.71 -6.27
N ILE A 7 10.74 -4.99 -6.02
CA ILE A 7 9.75 -5.36 -7.01
C ILE A 7 8.84 -4.15 -7.19
N VAL A 8 8.90 -3.55 -8.37
CA VAL A 8 8.17 -2.33 -8.74
C VAL A 8 7.41 -2.57 -10.04
N SER A 9 6.34 -1.81 -10.28
CA SER A 9 5.59 -1.89 -11.53
C SER A 9 6.44 -1.42 -12.71
N ALA A 10 6.25 -2.02 -13.88
CA ALA A 10 7.02 -1.68 -15.08
C ALA A 10 7.01 -0.17 -15.42
N PRO A 11 5.88 0.57 -15.32
CA PRO A 11 5.88 2.02 -15.54
C PRO A 11 6.88 2.79 -14.68
N ILE A 12 7.05 2.40 -13.41
CA ILE A 12 8.03 3.02 -12.50
C ILE A 12 9.46 2.77 -13.00
N VAL A 13 9.75 1.56 -13.46
CA VAL A 13 11.08 1.21 -14.00
C VAL A 13 11.43 2.09 -15.20
N TRP A 14 10.47 2.34 -16.10
CA TRP A 14 10.70 3.13 -17.31
C TRP A 14 10.84 4.62 -17.03
N LYS A 15 10.06 5.16 -16.08
CA LYS A 15 10.14 6.56 -15.65
C LYS A 15 11.41 6.87 -14.86
N GLY A 16 12.01 5.83 -14.26
CA GLY A 16 13.14 5.96 -13.35
C GLY A 16 12.67 6.25 -11.92
N ILE A 17 13.44 5.76 -10.95
CA ILE A 17 13.07 5.86 -9.52
C ILE A 17 13.00 7.30 -9.02
N ASP A 18 13.64 8.23 -9.71
CA ASP A 18 13.62 9.67 -9.41
C ASP A 18 12.21 10.28 -9.56
N SER A 19 11.28 9.60 -10.23
CA SER A 19 9.87 10.02 -10.30
C SER A 19 9.11 9.76 -8.99
N LEU A 20 9.62 8.89 -8.11
CA LEU A 20 9.00 8.54 -6.84
C LEU A 20 9.53 9.42 -5.71
N THR A 21 8.62 10.18 -5.10
CA THR A 21 8.95 10.97 -3.92
C THR A 21 8.58 10.18 -2.65
N PRO A 22 9.52 9.95 -1.71
CA PRO A 22 9.18 9.36 -0.42
C PRO A 22 8.34 10.33 0.41
N VAL A 23 7.26 9.82 1.02
CA VAL A 23 6.34 10.60 1.85
C VAL A 23 6.05 9.84 3.14
N TRP A 24 6.31 10.51 4.25
CA TRP A 24 5.96 10.00 5.58
C TRP A 24 4.52 10.36 5.91
N ILE A 25 3.72 9.33 6.13
CA ILE A 25 2.30 9.47 6.47
C ILE A 25 2.14 9.16 7.95
N ASP A 26 1.48 10.07 8.66
CA ASP A 26 1.13 9.83 10.05
C ASP A 26 0.02 8.79 10.12
N SER A 27 0.07 7.92 11.11
CA SER A 27 -1.04 7.03 11.35
C SER A 27 -2.10 7.76 12.17
N SER A 28 -3.32 7.24 12.16
CA SER A 28 -4.38 7.83 12.96
C SER A 28 -4.18 7.70 14.49
N GLY A 29 -3.03 7.24 14.99
CA GLY A 29 -2.62 7.40 16.40
C GLY A 29 -1.80 6.24 16.94
N ASP A 30 -2.26 5.00 16.73
CA ASP A 30 -1.71 3.81 17.42
C ASP A 30 -0.64 3.07 16.64
N THR A 31 -0.37 3.43 15.38
CA THR A 31 0.67 2.78 14.58
C THR A 31 1.85 3.72 14.32
N PRO A 32 3.08 3.20 14.22
CA PRO A 32 4.22 4.03 13.83
C PRO A 32 3.98 4.66 12.46
N LYS A 33 4.62 5.81 12.24
CA LYS A 33 4.62 6.48 10.93
C LYS A 33 5.11 5.52 9.86
N THR A 34 4.41 5.50 8.73
CA THR A 34 4.70 4.58 7.64
C THR A 34 5.23 5.37 6.44
N LEU A 35 6.27 4.83 5.80
CA LEU A 35 6.82 5.39 4.57
C LEU A 35 6.01 4.90 3.37
N TYR A 36 5.51 5.85 2.60
CA TYR A 36 4.91 5.63 1.29
C TYR A 36 5.75 6.32 0.22
N PHE A 37 5.45 6.00 -1.04
CA PHE A 37 6.04 6.66 -2.20
C PHE A 37 4.92 7.19 -3.08
N ILE A 38 5.04 8.43 -3.55
CA ILE A 38 4.10 9.03 -4.49
C ILE A 38 4.76 9.22 -5.84
N ASP A 39 4.12 8.73 -6.90
CA ASP A 39 4.39 9.25 -8.25
C ASP A 39 3.56 10.51 -8.42
N VAL A 40 4.24 11.66 -8.42
CA VAL A 40 3.59 12.97 -8.48
C VAL A 40 2.90 13.22 -9.84
N ASN A 41 3.33 12.51 -10.90
CA ASN A 41 2.80 12.70 -12.25
C ASN A 41 1.49 11.92 -12.45
N ASP A 42 1.43 10.69 -11.93
CA ASP A 42 0.26 9.81 -12.05
C ASP A 42 -0.64 9.87 -10.82
N CYS A 43 -0.27 10.65 -9.82
CA CYS A 43 -1.00 10.82 -8.56
C CYS A 43 -1.23 9.48 -7.81
N GLN A 44 -0.34 8.51 -8.03
CA GLN A 44 -0.46 7.18 -7.47
C GLN A 44 0.43 7.04 -6.24
N LEU A 45 -0.19 6.64 -5.12
CA LEU A 45 0.52 6.29 -3.89
C LEU A 45 0.90 4.81 -3.91
N TYR A 46 2.08 4.49 -3.39
CA TYR A 46 2.58 3.14 -3.24
C TYR A 46 2.99 2.90 -1.79
N GLU A 47 2.56 1.77 -1.23
CA GLU A 47 3.20 1.23 -0.03
C GLU A 47 4.43 0.43 -0.43
N CYS A 48 5.45 0.44 0.43
CA CYS A 48 6.65 -0.37 0.27
C CYS A 48 6.69 -1.42 1.38
N VAL A 49 6.26 -2.64 1.06
CA VAL A 49 6.18 -3.74 2.03
C VAL A 49 7.44 -4.58 1.95
N ARG A 50 8.12 -4.74 3.08
CA ARG A 50 9.28 -5.64 3.20
C ARG A 50 8.78 -7.08 3.37
N GLN A 51 9.21 -7.96 2.48
CA GLN A 51 9.03 -9.39 2.59
C GLN A 51 10.29 -10.03 3.20
N THR A 52 10.09 -10.78 4.28
CA THR A 52 11.17 -11.44 5.01
C THR A 52 10.86 -12.93 5.14
N ASN A 53 11.78 -13.77 4.68
CA ASN A 53 11.68 -15.21 4.83
C ASN A 53 12.93 -15.73 5.56
N LYS A 54 12.74 -16.73 6.42
CA LYS A 54 13.88 -17.39 7.07
C LYS A 54 14.63 -18.22 6.02
N PHE A 55 15.97 -18.18 6.08
CA PHE A 55 16.87 -19.00 5.27
C PHE A 55 16.77 -18.78 3.75
N GLN A 56 16.72 -17.52 3.32
CA GLN A 56 16.78 -17.15 1.90
C GLN A 56 17.96 -16.20 1.63
N SER A 57 18.46 -16.22 0.40
CA SER A 57 19.48 -15.30 -0.10
C SER A 57 19.28 -15.09 -1.60
N PHE A 58 19.75 -13.96 -2.12
CA PHE A 58 19.76 -13.71 -3.57
C PHE A 58 21.19 -13.77 -4.10
N PHE A 59 21.35 -14.43 -5.24
CA PHE A 59 22.55 -14.29 -6.07
C PHE A 59 22.30 -13.15 -7.06
N LEU A 60 23.05 -12.06 -6.90
CA LEU A 60 23.01 -10.92 -7.81
C LEU A 60 24.35 -10.85 -8.54
N GLN A 61 24.39 -11.39 -9.76
CA GLN A 61 25.62 -11.52 -10.54
C GLN A 61 26.71 -12.22 -9.71
N ASN A 62 27.82 -11.52 -9.43
CA ASN A 62 28.96 -12.04 -8.65
C ASN A 62 28.88 -11.69 -7.15
N THR A 63 27.71 -11.25 -6.67
CA THR A 63 27.50 -10.86 -5.27
C THR A 63 26.35 -11.67 -4.65
N VAL A 64 26.41 -11.84 -3.33
CA VAL A 64 25.39 -12.54 -2.55
C VAL A 64 24.73 -11.55 -1.60
N ILE A 65 23.40 -11.44 -1.69
CA ILE A 65 22.57 -10.72 -0.73
C ILE A 65 22.08 -11.74 0.30
N SER A 66 22.76 -11.80 1.44
CA SER A 66 22.62 -12.86 2.43
C SER A 66 21.31 -12.87 3.21
N ASP A 67 20.58 -11.75 3.22
CA ASP A 67 19.38 -11.60 4.05
C ASP A 67 18.09 -12.05 3.36
N GLY A 68 18.13 -12.31 2.05
CA GLY A 68 17.01 -12.82 1.26
C GLY A 68 15.78 -11.91 1.25
N ASN A 69 15.91 -10.67 1.72
CA ASN A 69 14.79 -9.75 1.84
C ASN A 69 14.56 -9.04 0.51
N TYR A 70 13.30 -8.83 0.19
CA TYR A 70 12.91 -7.99 -0.93
C TYR A 70 11.75 -7.08 -0.52
N TYR A 71 11.57 -6.01 -1.27
CA TYR A 71 10.56 -5.00 -1.02
C TYR A 71 9.60 -4.98 -2.20
N VAL A 72 8.31 -4.95 -1.93
CA VAL A 72 7.27 -4.90 -2.97
C VAL A 72 6.58 -3.55 -2.89
N PHE A 73 6.50 -2.88 -4.04
CA PHE A 73 5.73 -1.66 -4.20
C PHE A 73 4.34 -2.02 -4.72
N THR A 74 3.34 -1.82 -3.88
CA THR A 74 1.93 -2.05 -4.23
C THR A 74 1.19 -0.71 -4.27
N PRO A 75 0.37 -0.46 -5.30
CA PRO A 75 -0.43 0.75 -5.35
C PRO A 75 -1.46 0.74 -4.23
N VAL A 76 -1.63 1.89 -3.57
CA VAL A 76 -2.57 2.09 -2.47
C VAL A 76 -3.61 3.13 -2.88
N ASP A 77 -4.86 2.83 -2.57
CA ASP A 77 -5.93 3.81 -2.71
C ASP A 77 -5.82 4.87 -1.60
N VAL A 78 -5.60 6.11 -2.03
CA VAL A 78 -5.45 7.29 -1.17
C VAL A 78 -6.66 7.54 -0.26
N VAL A 79 -7.86 7.07 -0.63
CA VAL A 79 -9.06 7.20 0.20
C VAL A 79 -8.88 6.49 1.54
N PHE A 80 -8.24 5.31 1.58
CA PHE A 80 -7.94 4.61 2.83
C PHE A 80 -6.99 5.40 3.74
N ILE A 81 -6.13 6.22 3.16
CA ILE A 81 -5.18 7.05 3.91
C ILE A 81 -5.86 8.27 4.51
N ILE A 82 -6.78 8.90 3.76
CA ILE A 82 -7.48 10.12 4.19
C ILE A 82 -8.63 9.82 5.16
N LEU A 83 -9.31 8.69 4.98
CA LEU A 83 -10.51 8.31 5.72
C LEU A 83 -10.37 8.42 7.25
N PRO A 84 -9.29 7.94 7.91
CA PRO A 84 -9.14 8.07 9.36
C PRO A 84 -9.11 9.51 9.85
N PHE A 85 -8.53 10.43 9.07
CA PHE A 85 -8.42 11.84 9.42
C PHE A 85 -9.75 12.57 9.24
N VAL A 86 -10.46 12.25 8.17
CA VAL A 86 -11.83 12.74 7.94
C VAL A 86 -12.78 12.22 9.02
N LEU A 87 -12.64 10.97 9.47
CA LEU A 87 -13.42 10.39 10.57
C LEU A 87 -13.17 11.10 11.91
N LYS A 88 -11.92 11.50 12.20
CA LYS A 88 -11.57 12.30 13.39
C LYS A 88 -12.26 13.67 13.37
N LYS A 89 -12.35 14.30 12.19
CA LYS A 89 -12.89 15.64 11.98
C LYS A 89 -14.35 15.68 11.47
N ARG A 90 -15.08 14.57 11.60
CA ARG A 90 -16.41 14.35 10.98
C ARG A 90 -17.53 15.34 11.34
N ARG A 91 -17.35 16.18 12.36
CA ARG A 91 -18.42 17.05 12.89
C ARG A 91 -18.71 18.26 12.01
N GLN A 92 -17.72 18.77 11.29
CA GLN A 92 -17.83 20.00 10.52
C GLN A 92 -17.08 19.88 9.19
N PHE A 93 -17.27 20.88 8.32
CA PHE A 93 -16.48 20.99 7.10
C PHE A 93 -15.08 21.50 7.46
N HIS A 94 -14.07 20.88 6.87
CA HIS A 94 -12.67 21.28 6.95
C HIS A 94 -12.11 21.42 5.55
N SER A 95 -11.12 22.30 5.35
CA SER A 95 -10.49 22.36 4.04
C SER A 95 -9.69 21.09 3.77
N LEU A 96 -9.62 20.66 2.51
CA LEU A 96 -8.83 19.51 2.12
C LEU A 96 -7.35 19.69 2.51
N PHE A 97 -6.84 20.92 2.41
CA PHE A 97 -5.49 21.28 2.82
C PHE A 97 -5.24 21.00 4.32
N GLU A 98 -6.21 21.34 5.18
CA GLU A 98 -6.13 21.07 6.62
C GLU A 98 -6.11 19.56 6.91
N ILE A 99 -6.93 18.78 6.20
CA ILE A 99 -6.94 17.31 6.33
C ILE A 99 -5.59 16.72 5.91
N LEU A 100 -5.10 17.08 4.72
CA LEU A 100 -3.84 16.58 4.19
C LEU A 100 -2.64 17.02 5.02
N SER A 101 -2.71 18.22 5.62
CA SER A 101 -1.72 18.65 6.59
C SER A 101 -1.65 17.67 7.75
N ASP A 102 -2.75 17.17 8.29
CA ASP A 102 -2.69 16.20 9.39
C ASP A 102 -2.20 14.81 8.95
N VAL A 103 -2.46 14.44 7.69
CA VAL A 103 -2.00 13.17 7.09
C VAL A 103 -0.49 13.16 6.89
N LEU A 104 0.05 14.26 6.35
CA LEU A 104 1.44 14.33 5.91
C LEU A 104 2.36 14.92 6.98
N VAL A 105 3.45 14.20 7.25
CA VAL A 105 4.51 14.70 8.13
C VAL A 105 5.26 15.86 7.48
N ASP A 106 5.57 15.74 6.19
CA ASP A 106 6.17 16.82 5.40
C ASP A 106 5.10 17.74 4.83
N LYS A 107 4.97 18.94 5.41
CA LYS A 107 4.01 19.96 4.98
C LYS A 107 4.30 20.49 3.57
N GLY A 108 5.55 20.40 3.10
CA GLY A 108 5.92 20.78 1.73
C GLY A 108 5.27 19.89 0.66
N MET A 109 4.84 18.69 1.03
CA MET A 109 4.16 17.75 0.12
C MET A 109 2.64 17.97 0.05
N VAL A 110 2.06 18.72 0.99
CA VAL A 110 0.60 18.96 1.04
C VAL A 110 0.07 19.60 -0.25
N PRO A 111 0.67 20.68 -0.80
CA PRO A 111 0.18 21.28 -2.04
C PRO A 111 0.26 20.31 -3.23
N LYS A 112 1.33 19.51 -3.30
CA LYS A 112 1.52 18.52 -4.37
C LYS A 112 0.45 17.44 -4.31
N MET A 113 0.24 16.86 -3.12
CA MET A 113 -0.79 15.83 -2.92
C MET A 113 -2.20 16.38 -3.14
N ALA A 114 -2.47 17.61 -2.71
CA ALA A 114 -3.76 18.28 -2.93
C ALA A 114 -4.04 18.52 -4.43
N ALA A 115 -3.04 18.98 -5.20
CA ALA A 115 -3.17 19.20 -6.63
C ALA A 115 -3.32 17.89 -7.43
N SER A 116 -2.70 16.82 -6.93
CA SER A 116 -2.75 15.50 -7.55
C SER A 116 -4.05 14.73 -7.29
N LEU A 117 -4.80 15.09 -6.25
CA LEU A 117 -5.94 14.31 -5.81
C LEU A 117 -7.21 14.66 -6.59
N ASP A 118 -7.75 13.68 -7.32
CA ASP A 118 -9.00 13.84 -8.04
C ASP A 118 -10.16 14.07 -7.05
N PRO A 119 -10.90 15.20 -7.14
CA PRO A 119 -12.07 15.45 -6.30
C PRO A 119 -13.12 14.33 -6.35
N GLN A 120 -13.26 13.65 -7.49
CA GLN A 120 -14.22 12.56 -7.65
C GLN A 120 -13.90 11.37 -6.74
N ILE A 121 -12.61 11.06 -6.58
CA ILE A 121 -12.14 9.97 -5.72
C ILE A 121 -12.53 10.24 -4.26
N ILE A 122 -12.31 11.47 -3.76
CA ILE A 122 -12.65 11.83 -2.37
C ILE A 122 -14.17 11.89 -2.17
N SER A 123 -14.92 12.32 -3.19
CA SER A 123 -16.38 12.46 -3.13
C SER A 123 -17.11 11.15 -2.77
N ALA A 124 -16.44 10.01 -2.93
CA ALA A 124 -16.93 8.68 -2.55
C ALA A 124 -17.07 8.48 -1.03
N ILE A 125 -16.43 9.31 -0.19
CA ILE A 125 -16.49 9.19 1.28
C ILE A 125 -16.90 10.49 2.00
N VAL A 126 -16.98 11.61 1.28
CA VAL A 126 -17.28 12.93 1.86
C VAL A 126 -18.37 13.70 1.10
N ASP A 127 -18.98 14.66 1.79
CA ASP A 127 -19.66 15.80 1.16
C ASP A 127 -18.64 16.89 0.83
N ILE A 128 -18.77 17.48 -0.36
CA ILE A 128 -17.86 18.53 -0.86
C ILE A 128 -18.62 19.85 -0.95
N LYS A 129 -17.98 20.93 -0.51
CA LYS A 129 -18.40 22.33 -0.75
C LYS A 129 -17.21 23.14 -1.23
N TYR A 130 -17.46 24.13 -2.06
CA TYR A 130 -16.44 25.08 -2.51
C TYR A 130 -16.74 26.46 -1.92
N ILE A 131 -15.71 27.09 -1.35
CA ILE A 131 -15.77 28.46 -0.83
C ILE A 131 -14.51 29.17 -1.34
N ASN A 132 -14.68 30.24 -2.12
CA ASN A 132 -13.56 31.01 -2.70
C ASN A 132 -12.49 30.11 -3.37
N GLU A 133 -12.93 29.19 -4.24
CA GLU A 133 -12.07 28.23 -4.96
C GLU A 133 -11.37 27.17 -4.10
N GLU A 134 -11.55 27.22 -2.77
CA GLU A 134 -11.03 26.20 -1.85
C GLU A 134 -12.07 25.10 -1.61
N MET A 135 -11.59 23.85 -1.60
CA MET A 135 -12.41 22.66 -1.36
C MET A 135 -12.53 22.36 0.13
N TYR A 136 -13.76 22.29 0.61
CA TYR A 136 -14.13 21.90 1.96
C TYR A 136 -14.83 20.54 1.95
N VAL A 137 -14.38 19.64 2.81
CA VAL A 137 -14.86 18.27 2.91
C VAL A 137 -15.45 17.99 4.29
N ARG A 138 -16.51 17.18 4.33
CA ARG A 138 -17.09 16.65 5.58
C ARG A 138 -17.41 15.17 5.40
N TYR A 139 -17.03 14.34 6.36
CA TYR A 139 -17.34 12.91 6.36
C TYR A 139 -18.81 12.62 6.06
N ASN A 140 -19.07 11.62 5.21
CA ASN A 140 -20.40 11.09 4.94
C ASN A 140 -20.39 9.57 5.12
N SER A 141 -21.10 9.08 6.14
CA SER A 141 -21.15 7.65 6.48
C SER A 141 -21.84 6.81 5.41
N GLN A 142 -22.90 7.33 4.79
CA GLN A 142 -23.65 6.58 3.78
C GLN A 142 -22.78 6.31 2.56
N LYS A 143 -22.15 7.37 2.02
CA LYS A 143 -21.21 7.27 0.90
C LYS A 143 -20.04 6.34 1.22
N THR A 144 -19.48 6.46 2.42
CA THR A 144 -18.38 5.59 2.86
C THR A 144 -18.78 4.11 2.89
N MET A 145 -19.99 3.78 3.35
CA MET A 145 -20.48 2.41 3.35
C MET A 145 -20.69 1.87 1.93
N GLU A 146 -21.25 2.67 1.03
CA GLU A 146 -21.41 2.32 -0.38
C GLU A 146 -20.05 2.07 -1.05
N TRP A 147 -19.10 2.97 -0.84
CA TRP A 147 -17.73 2.83 -1.33
C TRP A 147 -17.04 1.57 -0.79
N LEU A 148 -17.15 1.29 0.52
CA LEU A 148 -16.60 0.08 1.13
C LEU A 148 -17.22 -1.20 0.55
N SER A 149 -18.54 -1.20 0.30
CA SER A 149 -19.22 -2.34 -0.34
C SER A 149 -18.60 -2.64 -1.70
N ILE A 150 -18.43 -1.61 -2.54
CA ILE A 150 -17.80 -1.75 -3.86
C ILE A 150 -16.37 -2.28 -3.74
N LYS A 151 -15.59 -1.81 -2.74
CA LYS A 151 -14.23 -2.31 -2.50
C LYS A 151 -14.20 -3.79 -2.11
N ILE A 152 -15.17 -4.24 -1.30
CA ILE A 152 -15.31 -5.65 -0.94
C ILE A 152 -15.64 -6.47 -2.18
N ASP A 153 -16.63 -6.06 -2.98
CA ASP A 153 -17.03 -6.76 -4.20
C ASP A 153 -15.87 -6.90 -5.19
N ASN A 154 -15.12 -5.82 -5.42
CA ASN A 154 -13.92 -5.83 -6.25
C ASN A 154 -12.84 -6.78 -5.71
N THR A 155 -12.69 -6.87 -4.39
CA THR A 155 -11.74 -7.78 -3.75
C THR A 155 -12.17 -9.24 -3.94
N VAL A 156 -13.45 -9.55 -3.74
CA VAL A 156 -14.01 -10.90 -3.97
C VAL A 156 -13.81 -11.32 -5.43
N GLU A 157 -14.08 -10.42 -6.38
CA GLU A 157 -13.86 -10.68 -7.80
C GLU A 157 -12.37 -10.93 -8.10
N ALA A 158 -11.47 -10.12 -7.54
CA ALA A 158 -10.03 -10.29 -7.71
C ALA A 158 -9.53 -11.61 -7.12
N LEU A 159 -9.99 -12.00 -5.93
CA LEU A 159 -9.64 -13.29 -5.31
C LEU A 159 -10.09 -14.46 -6.17
N SER A 160 -11.32 -14.39 -6.69
CA SER A 160 -11.90 -15.41 -7.56
C SER A 160 -11.15 -15.52 -8.88
N ARG A 161 -10.88 -14.38 -9.54
CA ARG A 161 -10.14 -14.30 -10.80
C ARG A 161 -8.72 -14.86 -10.69
N ASN A 162 -8.05 -14.61 -9.56
CA ASN A 162 -6.70 -15.09 -9.29
C ASN A 162 -6.67 -16.51 -8.67
N GLN A 163 -7.83 -17.17 -8.52
CA GLN A 163 -7.96 -18.51 -7.95
C GLN A 163 -7.30 -18.65 -6.57
N ILE A 164 -7.38 -17.61 -5.75
CA ILE A 164 -6.80 -17.61 -4.41
C ILE A 164 -7.71 -18.43 -3.49
N ASN A 165 -7.14 -19.41 -2.80
CA ASN A 165 -7.89 -20.22 -1.84
C ASN A 165 -8.25 -19.38 -0.59
N VAL A 166 -9.55 -19.25 -0.32
CA VAL A 166 -10.10 -18.52 0.83
C VAL A 166 -10.66 -19.44 1.93
N SER A 167 -10.43 -20.76 1.85
CA SER A 167 -10.93 -21.71 2.85
C SER A 167 -10.22 -21.54 4.20
N SER A 168 -10.99 -21.57 5.30
CA SER A 168 -10.48 -21.50 6.68
C SER A 168 -9.51 -22.63 7.04
N SER A 169 -9.58 -23.75 6.31
CA SER A 169 -8.67 -24.88 6.41
C SER A 169 -7.57 -24.72 5.37
N GLY A 170 -6.42 -24.16 5.75
CA GLY A 170 -5.36 -23.75 4.80
C GLY A 170 -4.92 -24.80 3.78
N CYS A 171 -4.40 -24.34 2.64
CA CYS A 171 -3.78 -25.17 1.62
C CYS A 171 -2.73 -26.12 2.22
N LYS A 172 -2.99 -27.43 2.19
CA LYS A 172 -1.92 -28.42 2.30
C LYS A 172 -1.12 -28.37 1.00
N VAL A 173 0.01 -27.66 1.02
CA VAL A 173 1.00 -27.78 -0.05
C VAL A 173 1.54 -29.22 0.00
N SER A 174 1.16 -30.03 -0.99
CA SER A 174 1.84 -31.29 -1.27
C SER A 174 3.15 -30.95 -1.98
N GLY A 175 4.24 -30.81 -1.24
CA GLY A 175 5.54 -30.51 -1.85
C GLY A 175 6.66 -30.43 -0.83
N TYR A 176 7.67 -31.27 -1.03
CA TYR A 176 8.87 -31.51 -0.22
C TYR A 176 8.76 -32.55 0.89
N LYS A 177 9.03 -33.81 0.51
CA LYS A 177 9.67 -34.76 1.42
C LYS A 177 11.17 -34.48 1.39
N THR A 178 11.75 -34.08 2.52
CA THR A 178 13.20 -34.07 2.69
C THR A 178 13.69 -35.52 2.59
N GLY A 179 14.43 -35.84 1.54
CA GLY A 179 15.08 -37.14 1.39
C GLY A 179 16.16 -37.30 2.45
N LYS A 180 15.84 -37.99 3.54
CA LYS A 180 16.82 -38.83 4.22
C LYS A 180 16.46 -40.26 3.85
N GLU A 181 17.09 -40.75 2.79
CA GLU A 181 17.21 -42.19 2.58
C GLU A 181 18.21 -42.69 3.61
N ASP A 182 17.69 -43.36 4.65
CA ASP A 182 18.51 -44.18 5.53
C ASP A 182 19.01 -45.37 4.73
N ILE A 183 20.25 -45.29 4.24
CA ILE A 183 20.97 -46.44 3.70
C ILE A 183 21.24 -47.38 4.88
N THR A 184 20.32 -48.30 5.12
CA THR A 184 20.57 -49.44 6.00
C THR A 184 21.44 -50.41 5.21
N GLN A 185 22.73 -50.49 5.58
CA GLN A 185 23.63 -51.51 5.05
C GLN A 185 23.17 -52.89 5.53
N GLU A 186 22.72 -53.74 4.61
CA GLU A 186 22.69 -55.18 4.83
C GLU A 186 24.13 -55.67 4.96
N LYS A 187 24.49 -56.18 6.14
CA LYS A 187 25.67 -57.03 6.32
C LYS A 187 25.22 -58.48 6.20
N GLY A 188 25.78 -59.17 5.21
CA GLY A 188 25.89 -60.64 5.21
C GLY A 188 26.92 -61.13 6.22
#